data_AF-A0A963KNZ4-F1
#
_entry.id   AF-A0A963KNZ4-F1
#
_cell.length_a   1.000
_cell.length_b   1.000
_cell.length_c   1.000
_cell.angle_alpha   90.00
_cell.angle_beta   90.00
_cell.angle_gamma   90.00
#
_symmetry.space_group_name_H-M   'P 1'
#
loop_
_entity.id
_entity.type
_entity.pdbx_description
1 polymer ?
#
loop_
_entity_poly.entity_id
_entity_poly.type
_entity_poly.pdbx_seq_one_letter_code
_entity_poly.pdbx_strand_id
1 'polypeptide(L)'
;MKSVIVSQPRDVVRGAGAEHGSVAIVLRALADRLAARADLHVLAPSANGRTGVTTAAGGFALHTVPAGGRTRQKLADLALGILGSGLPMFARDSYFPAYAQAVA
;
A
#
# COMPACT_ATOMS: atom_id res chain seq x y z
N MET A 1 8.32 -19.78 -4.46
CA MET A 1 6.92 -19.32 -4.32
C MET A 1 6.86 -17.86 -4.72
N LYS A 2 5.84 -17.42 -5.47
CA LYS A 2 5.62 -16.01 -5.78
C LYS A 2 4.57 -15.44 -4.84
N SER A 3 4.84 -14.28 -4.26
CA SER A 3 3.96 -13.65 -3.29
C SER A 3 3.81 -12.17 -3.58
N VAL A 4 2.60 -11.66 -3.34
CA VAL A 4 2.28 -10.23 -3.45
C VAL A 4 1.74 -9.73 -2.12
N ILE A 5 2.28 -8.62 -1.64
CA ILE A 5 1.74 -7.85 -0.52
C ILE A 5 1.18 -6.55 -1.06
N VAL A 6 -0.05 -6.22 -0.71
CA VAL A 6 -0.68 -4.95 -1.06
C VAL A 6 -0.83 -4.11 0.21
N SER A 7 -0.17 -2.96 0.24
CA SER A 7 -0.33 -1.98 1.30
C SER A 7 -1.63 -1.19 1.14
N GLN A 8 -2.12 -0.61 2.24
CA GLN A 8 -3.24 0.32 2.17
C GLN A 8 -2.80 1.58 1.40
N PRO A 9 -3.67 2.21 0.58
CA PRO A 9 -3.47 3.50 -0.07
C PRO A 9 -3.00 4.65 0.84
N ARG A 10 -3.15 4.51 2.16
CA ARG A 10 -2.68 5.46 3.18
C ARG A 10 -1.37 5.05 3.88
N ASP A 11 -0.94 3.81 3.70
CA ASP A 11 0.24 3.24 4.37
C ASP A 11 1.38 3.18 3.37
N VAL A 12 2.08 4.30 3.29
CA VAL A 12 3.29 4.44 2.48
C VAL A 12 4.34 3.46 2.99
N VAL A 13 4.96 2.73 2.06
CA VAL A 13 6.17 1.94 2.30
C VAL A 13 7.31 2.64 1.56
N ARG A 14 8.31 3.12 2.29
CA ARG A 14 9.42 3.90 1.74
C ARG A 14 10.43 3.04 1.00
N GLY A 15 10.54 1.75 1.36
CA GLY A 15 11.48 0.81 0.75
C GLY A 15 12.93 0.97 1.25
N ALA A 16 13.30 2.16 1.74
CA ALA A 16 14.56 2.44 2.42
C ALA A 16 14.35 3.36 3.63
N GLY A 17 15.17 3.15 4.68
CA GLY A 17 15.08 3.90 5.94
C GLY A 17 13.94 3.43 6.86
N ALA A 18 13.69 4.22 7.91
CA ALA A 18 12.64 3.92 8.87
C ALA A 18 11.25 4.16 8.27
N GLU A 19 10.34 3.19 8.46
CA GLU A 19 8.93 3.35 8.14
C GLU A 19 8.20 4.08 9.28
N HIS A 20 7.06 4.69 8.97
CA HIS A 20 6.22 5.39 9.95
C HIS A 20 4.77 4.90 9.86
N GLY A 21 4.15 4.67 11.02
CA GLY A 21 2.82 4.08 11.12
C GLY A 21 2.90 2.58 11.42
N SER A 22 2.03 2.11 12.32
CA SER A 22 2.05 0.73 12.82
C SER A 22 1.93 -0.30 11.71
N VAL A 23 1.04 -0.08 10.73
CA VAL A 23 0.82 -1.01 9.62
C VAL A 23 2.02 -1.05 8.67
N ALA A 24 2.58 0.10 8.28
CA ALA A 24 3.75 0.15 7.40
C ALA A 24 4.98 -0.54 8.01
N ILE A 25 5.21 -0.34 9.32
CA ILE A 25 6.29 -1.01 10.07
C ILE A 25 6.09 -2.53 10.05
N VAL A 26 4.88 -3.01 10.32
CA VAL A 26 4.57 -4.45 10.33
C VAL A 26 4.69 -5.04 8.92
N LEU A 27 4.15 -4.38 7.90
CA LEU A 27 4.24 -4.83 6.51
C LEU A 27 5.69 -4.92 6.05
N ARG A 28 6.53 -3.96 6.44
CA ARG A 28 7.96 -4.02 6.15
C ARG A 28 8.63 -5.22 6.81
N ALA A 29 8.40 -5.41 8.11
CA ALA A 29 8.98 -6.53 8.84
C ALA A 29 8.50 -7.91 8.33
N LEU A 30 7.28 -7.98 7.80
CA LEU A 30 6.75 -9.17 7.13
C LEU A 30 7.40 -9.38 5.75
N ALA A 31 7.52 -8.31 4.96
CA ALA A 31 8.15 -8.35 3.64
C ALA A 31 9.61 -8.81 3.73
N ASP A 32 10.39 -8.25 4.64
CA ASP A 32 11.79 -8.64 4.85
C ASP A 32 11.93 -10.14 5.19
N ARG A 33 11.00 -10.70 5.99
CA ARG A 33 10.98 -12.13 6.34
C ARG A 33 10.54 -13.03 5.18
N LEU A 34 9.61 -12.57 4.36
CA LEU A 34 9.09 -13.34 3.23
C LEU A 34 10.04 -13.30 2.03
N ALA A 35 10.74 -12.19 1.80
CA ALA A 35 11.70 -12.04 0.71
C ALA A 35 12.83 -13.08 0.78
N ALA A 36 13.21 -13.53 1.98
CA ALA A 36 14.18 -14.61 2.17
C ALA A 36 13.68 -15.99 1.70
N ARG A 37 12.38 -16.14 1.40
CA ARG A 37 11.73 -17.44 1.14
C ARG A 37 10.85 -17.45 -0.12
N ALA A 38 10.62 -16.28 -0.73
CA ALA A 38 9.72 -16.11 -1.85
C ALA A 38 10.19 -14.99 -2.76
N ASP A 39 9.84 -15.12 -4.04
CA ASP A 39 9.89 -14.04 -5.01
C ASP A 39 8.77 -13.06 -4.66
N LEU A 40 9.14 -11.98 -3.96
CA LEU A 40 8.20 -11.09 -3.29
C LEU A 40 8.06 -9.76 -4.04
N HIS A 41 6.81 -9.37 -4.26
CA HIS A 41 6.43 -8.07 -4.78
C HIS A 41 5.57 -7.34 -3.75
N VAL A 42 5.89 -6.08 -3.47
CA VAL A 42 5.11 -5.22 -2.57
C VAL A 42 4.54 -4.07 -3.38
N LEU A 43 3.23 -3.88 -3.35
CA LEU A 43 2.57 -2.70 -3.91
C LEU A 43 2.25 -1.72 -2.77
N ALA A 44 2.66 -0.46 -2.91
CA ALA A 44 2.47 0.55 -1.88
C ALA A 44 2.27 1.96 -2.47
N PRO A 45 1.59 2.88 -1.75
CA PRO A 45 1.37 4.22 -2.24
C PRO A 45 2.67 5.04 -2.16
N SER A 46 2.87 5.93 -3.11
CA SER A 46 4.07 6.76 -3.16
C SER A 46 4.16 7.73 -1.99
N ALA A 47 5.34 7.77 -1.33
CA ALA A 47 5.60 8.69 -0.23
C ALA A 47 5.63 10.16 -0.68
N ASN A 48 6.16 10.40 -1.88
CA ASN A 48 6.52 11.73 -2.40
C ASN A 48 6.12 11.88 -3.88
N GLY A 49 5.04 11.22 -4.31
CA GLY A 49 4.61 11.25 -5.72
C GLY A 49 5.48 10.45 -6.69
N ARG A 50 6.62 9.92 -6.24
CA ARG A 50 7.50 9.05 -7.04
C ARG A 50 6.85 7.67 -7.21
N THR A 51 6.64 7.28 -8.46
CA THR A 51 6.01 6.01 -8.83
C THR A 51 6.99 5.16 -9.65
N GLY A 52 6.70 3.86 -9.77
CA GLY A 52 7.55 2.90 -10.47
C GLY A 52 8.05 1.78 -9.57
N VAL A 53 8.93 0.94 -10.12
CA VAL A 53 9.45 -0.25 -9.46
C VAL A 53 10.87 -0.02 -8.99
N THR A 54 11.14 -0.28 -7.72
CA THR A 54 12.48 -0.23 -7.13
C THR A 54 12.77 -1.49 -6.33
N THR A 55 14.04 -1.79 -6.10
CA THR A 55 14.42 -2.85 -5.16
C THR A 55 14.50 -2.26 -3.76
N ALA A 56 13.68 -2.78 -2.84
CA ALA A 56 13.74 -2.39 -1.44
C ALA A 56 15.03 -2.90 -0.78
N ALA A 57 15.43 -2.31 0.34
CA ALA A 57 16.64 -2.76 1.05
C ALA A 57 16.57 -4.24 1.51
N GLY A 58 15.37 -4.81 1.63
CA GLY A 58 15.16 -6.24 1.90
C GLY A 58 15.28 -7.15 0.67
N GLY A 59 15.66 -6.62 -0.50
CA GLY A 59 15.89 -7.39 -1.73
C GLY A 59 14.65 -7.74 -2.55
N PHE A 60 13.47 -7.23 -2.19
CA PHE A 60 12.21 -7.46 -2.90
C PHE A 60 11.81 -6.29 -3.80
N ALA A 61 10.96 -6.56 -4.80
CA ALA A 61 10.46 -5.53 -5.69
C ALA A 61 9.36 -4.70 -5.01
N LEU A 62 9.57 -3.38 -4.91
CA LEU A 62 8.60 -2.41 -4.41
C LEU A 62 8.01 -1.62 -5.58
N HIS A 63 6.72 -1.81 -5.79
CA HIS A 63 5.89 -1.14 -6.79
C HIS A 63 5.21 0.04 -6.12
N THR A 64 5.70 1.24 -6.42
CA THR A 64 5.13 2.48 -5.88
C THR A 64 4.07 3.01 -6.83
N VAL A 65 2.84 3.13 -6.33
CA VAL A 65 1.68 3.61 -7.10
C VAL A 65 1.28 5.02 -6.69
N PRO A 66 0.64 5.82 -7.56
CA PRO A 66 0.19 7.16 -7.20
C PRO A 66 -0.67 7.17 -5.94
N ALA A 67 -0.22 7.87 -4.89
CA ALA A 67 -0.99 8.10 -3.67
C ALA A 67 -1.99 9.26 -3.86
N GLY A 68 -2.94 9.10 -4.77
CA GLY A 68 -3.98 10.09 -5.02
C GLY A 68 -5.11 10.03 -3.99
N GLY A 69 -5.55 11.19 -3.49
CA GLY A 69 -6.89 11.29 -2.90
C GLY A 69 -7.05 10.85 -1.44
N ARG A 70 -5.97 10.75 -0.63
CA ARG A 70 -6.08 10.42 0.81
C ARG A 70 -7.09 11.32 1.56
N THR A 71 -7.07 12.63 1.31
CA THR A 71 -8.02 13.57 1.90
C THR A 71 -9.45 13.29 1.44
N ARG A 72 -9.65 13.00 0.15
CA ARG A 72 -10.96 12.64 -0.41
C ARG A 72 -11.48 11.32 0.16
N GLN A 73 -10.61 10.32 0.29
CA GLN A 73 -10.93 9.03 0.89
C GLN A 73 -11.30 9.19 2.37
N LYS A 74 -10.56 9.99 3.13
CA LYS A 74 -10.88 10.27 4.54
C LYS A 74 -12.22 11.01 4.68
N LEU A 75 -12.50 11.98 3.81
CA LEU A 75 -13.79 12.67 3.76
C LEU A 75 -14.93 11.70 3.42
N ALA A 76 -14.71 10.80 2.45
CA ALA A 76 -15.70 9.78 2.10
C ALA A 76 -15.95 8.81 3.26
N ASP A 77 -14.90 8.36 3.95
CA ASP A 77 -15.01 7.47 5.12
C ASP A 77 -15.79 8.15 6.26
N LEU A 78 -15.54 9.44 6.50
CA LEU A 78 -16.30 10.24 7.48
C LEU A 78 -17.77 10.38 7.08
N ALA A 79 -18.05 10.71 5.82
CA ALA A 79 -19.42 10.85 5.32
C ALA A 79 -20.19 9.51 5.41
N LEU A 80 -19.55 8.40 5.07
CA LEU A 80 -20.13 7.06 5.18
C LEU A 80 -20.34 6.64 6.63
N GLY A 81 -19.39 6.96 7.52
CA GLY A 81 -19.53 6.72 8.95
C GLY A 81 -20.70 7.50 9.57
N ILE A 82 -20.94 8.73 9.12
CA ILE A 82 -22.10 9.54 9.54
C ILE A 82 -23.42 8.95 9.01
N LEU A 83 -23.42 8.43 7.77
CA LEU A 83 -24.60 7.84 7.13
C LEU A 83 -24.90 6.41 7.60
N GLY A 84 -24.05 5.83 8.46
CA GLY A 84 -24.29 4.54 9.12
C GLY A 84 -24.49 3.34 8.19
N SER A 85 -24.09 3.41 6.92
CA SER A 85 -24.41 2.38 5.94
C SER A 85 -23.29 2.09 4.94
N GLY A 86 -23.14 0.80 4.63
CA GLY A 86 -22.26 0.29 3.58
C GLY A 86 -20.93 -0.29 4.09
N LEU A 87 -20.18 -0.88 3.16
CA LEU A 87 -18.84 -1.38 3.42
C LEU A 87 -17.90 -0.22 3.81
N PRO A 88 -16.98 -0.43 4.77
CA PRO A 88 -15.96 0.57 5.08
C PRO A 88 -15.12 0.87 3.83
N MET A 89 -14.55 2.07 3.71
CA MET A 89 -13.86 2.48 2.47
C MET A 89 -12.79 1.49 2.03
N PHE A 90 -12.04 0.91 2.98
CA PHE A 90 -10.97 -0.04 2.66
C PHE A 90 -11.44 -1.36 2.04
N ALA A 91 -12.72 -1.69 2.13
CA ALA A 91 -13.31 -2.89 1.55
C ALA A 91 -13.96 -2.64 0.17
N ARG A 92 -13.79 -1.43 -0.39
CA ARG A 92 -14.37 -1.04 -1.69
C ARG A 92 -13.30 -1.03 -2.79
N ASP A 93 -13.66 -1.45 -3.99
CA ASP A 93 -12.76 -1.47 -5.15
C ASP A 93 -12.21 -0.07 -5.49
N SER A 94 -13.03 0.97 -5.28
CA SER A 94 -12.65 2.38 -5.45
C SER A 94 -11.54 2.84 -4.50
N TYR A 95 -11.17 2.04 -3.51
CA TYR A 95 -10.06 2.33 -2.60
C TYR A 95 -8.70 1.97 -3.21
N PHE A 96 -8.64 0.97 -4.10
CA PHE A 96 -7.40 0.49 -4.74
C PHE A 96 -7.28 0.77 -6.26
N PRO A 97 -7.86 1.84 -6.85
CA PRO A 97 -7.95 1.97 -8.30
C PRO A 97 -6.58 2.06 -8.98
N ALA A 98 -5.61 2.71 -8.33
CA ALA A 98 -4.23 2.81 -8.82
C ALA A 98 -3.45 1.49 -8.71
N TYR A 99 -3.88 0.57 -7.82
CA TYR A 99 -3.22 -0.73 -7.64
C TYR A 99 -3.64 -1.69 -8.74
N ALA A 100 -4.93 -1.72 -9.11
CA ALA A 100 -5.42 -2.55 -10.21
C ALA A 100 -4.68 -2.26 -11.53
N GLN A 101 -4.30 -1.01 -11.75
CA GLN A 101 -3.53 -0.58 -12.94
C GLN A 101 -2.04 -0.92 -12.88
N ALA A 102 -1.48 -1.13 -11.69
CA ALA A 102 -0.05 -1.38 -11.51
C ALA A 102 0.33 -2.87 -11.67
N VAL A 103 -0.66 -3.76 -11.70
CA VAL A 103 -0.50 -5.22 -11.92
C VAL A 103 -1.09 -5.70 -13.24
N ALA A 104 -1.70 -4.81 -14.04
CA ALA A 104 -2.18 -5.08 -15.39
C ALA A 104 -1.06 -4.86 -16.41
#